data_AF-A0AA47EM87-F1
#
_entry.id   AF-A0AA47EM87-F1
#
_cell.length_a   1.000
_cell.length_b   1.000
_cell.length_c   1.000
_cell.angle_alpha   90.00
_cell.angle_beta   90.00
_cell.angle_gamma   90.00
#
_symmetry.space_group_name_H-M   'P 1'
#
loop_
_entity.id
_entity.type
_entity.pdbx_description
1 polymer ?
#
loop_
_entity_poly.entity_id
_entity_poly.type
_entity_poly.pdbx_seq_one_letter_code
_entity_poly.pdbx_strand_id
1 'polypeptide(L)'
;MIMLQKIYKLCECFEKQDRKTGIMKLINKGYSESTSIKYYNIWRRHYMDSNCKDLMVSGIYIETRRERKLLEECTFLERQRYLEALSKEQLIKITQAVLK
;
A
#
# COMPACT_ATOMS: atom_id res chain seq x y z
N MET A 1 -5.09 8.68 -13.48
CA MET A 1 -4.71 7.72 -12.42
C MET A 1 -5.98 7.41 -11.63
N ILE A 2 -6.38 6.15 -11.45
CA ILE A 2 -7.59 5.82 -10.65
C ILE A 2 -7.26 5.98 -9.16
N MET A 3 -8.22 6.45 -8.35
CA MET A 3 -8.02 6.57 -6.91
C MET A 3 -7.95 5.20 -6.23
N LEU A 4 -7.12 5.08 -5.20
CA LEU A 4 -6.92 3.84 -4.44
C LEU A 4 -8.22 3.30 -3.83
N GLN A 5 -9.09 4.17 -3.32
CA GLN A 5 -10.43 3.80 -2.82
C GLN A 5 -11.29 3.08 -3.87
N LYS A 6 -11.21 3.52 -5.13
CA LYS A 6 -11.91 2.83 -6.23
C LYS A 6 -11.30 1.45 -6.48
N ILE A 7 -9.98 1.32 -6.41
CA ILE A 7 -9.30 0.02 -6.54
C ILE A 7 -9.72 -0.94 -5.42
N TYR A 8 -9.84 -0.46 -4.18
CA TYR A 8 -10.31 -1.25 -3.05
C TYR A 8 -11.73 -1.76 -3.26
N LYS A 9 -12.67 -0.88 -3.65
CA LYS A 9 -14.04 -1.29 -3.98
C LYS A 9 -14.10 -2.27 -5.15
N LEU A 10 -13.18 -2.16 -6.12
CA LEU A 10 -13.11 -3.07 -7.25
C LEU A 10 -12.62 -4.47 -6.86
N CYS A 11 -11.75 -4.56 -5.86
CA CYS A 11 -11.11 -5.80 -5.42
C CYS A 11 -11.63 -6.32 -4.06
N GLU A 12 -12.75 -5.78 -3.59
CA GLU A 12 -13.45 -6.27 -2.39
C GLU A 12 -13.74 -7.78 -2.54
N CYS A 13 -13.51 -8.55 -1.47
CA CYS A 13 -13.68 -10.01 -1.44
C CYS A 13 -12.65 -10.83 -2.25
N PHE A 14 -11.53 -10.25 -2.70
CA PHE A 14 -10.51 -10.97 -3.47
C PHE A 14 -9.47 -11.70 -2.61
N GLU A 15 -9.64 -11.71 -1.29
CA GLU A 15 -8.54 -11.91 -0.33
C GLU A 15 -8.28 -13.38 -0.10
N LYS A 16 -9.32 -14.17 -0.29
CA LYS A 16 -9.29 -15.64 -0.29
C LYS A 16 -9.05 -16.22 -1.69
N GLN A 17 -8.80 -15.38 -2.69
CA GLN A 17 -8.71 -15.80 -4.09
C GLN A 17 -7.28 -15.79 -4.61
N ASP A 18 -6.97 -16.75 -5.47
CA ASP A 18 -5.71 -16.77 -6.18
C ASP A 18 -5.61 -15.59 -7.16
N ARG A 19 -4.38 -15.27 -7.55
CA ARG A 19 -4.07 -14.12 -8.40
C ARG A 19 -4.80 -14.16 -9.74
N LYS A 20 -4.91 -15.35 -10.35
CA LYS A 20 -5.52 -15.52 -11.68
C LYS A 20 -7.02 -15.23 -11.59
N THR A 21 -7.68 -15.77 -10.57
CA THR A 21 -9.11 -15.53 -10.32
C THR A 21 -9.41 -14.05 -10.02
N GLY A 22 -8.59 -13.38 -9.20
CA GLY A 22 -8.76 -11.95 -8.92
C GLY A 22 -8.60 -11.05 -10.15
N ILE A 23 -7.60 -11.32 -11.00
CA ILE A 23 -7.43 -10.59 -12.26
C ILE A 23 -8.61 -10.86 -13.21
N MET A 24 -9.05 -12.11 -13.32
CA MET A 24 -10.16 -12.49 -14.21
C MET A 24 -11.48 -11.83 -13.80
N LYS A 25 -11.73 -11.63 -12.50
CA LYS A 25 -12.88 -10.86 -12.04
C LYS A 25 -12.85 -9.39 -12.45
N LEU A 26 -11.67 -8.76 -12.52
CA LEU A 26 -11.54 -7.39 -13.02
C LEU A 26 -11.78 -7.33 -14.53
N ILE A 27 -11.31 -8.34 -15.27
CA ILE A 27 -11.60 -8.46 -16.70
C ILE A 27 -13.11 -8.61 -16.95
N ASN A 28 -13.78 -9.46 -16.17
CA ASN A 28 -15.25 -9.63 -16.25
C ASN A 28 -16.03 -8.36 -15.87
N LYS A 29 -15.42 -7.44 -15.12
CA LYS A 29 -15.98 -6.10 -14.82
C LYS A 29 -15.76 -5.09 -15.96
N GLY A 30 -15.13 -5.50 -17.08
CA GLY A 30 -14.94 -4.68 -18.28
C GLY A 30 -13.58 -3.97 -18.36
N TYR A 31 -12.62 -4.29 -17.49
CA TYR A 31 -11.28 -3.71 -17.56
C TYR A 31 -10.39 -4.52 -18.50
N SER A 32 -9.50 -3.84 -19.23
CA SER A 32 -8.49 -4.53 -20.03
C SER A 32 -7.61 -5.43 -19.15
N GLU A 33 -7.04 -6.47 -19.73
CA GLU A 33 -6.13 -7.37 -19.02
C GLU A 33 -4.98 -6.61 -18.34
N SER A 34 -4.35 -5.68 -19.07
CA SER A 34 -3.28 -4.82 -18.56
C SER A 34 -3.72 -3.97 -17.36
N THR A 35 -4.93 -3.40 -17.41
CA THR A 35 -5.49 -2.58 -16.33
C THR A 35 -5.85 -3.44 -15.12
N SER A 36 -6.42 -4.62 -15.37
CA SER A 36 -6.81 -5.59 -14.36
C SER A 36 -5.60 -6.09 -13.56
N ILE A 37 -4.51 -6.44 -14.24
CA ILE A 37 -3.24 -6.82 -13.60
C ILE A 37 -2.73 -5.66 -12.73
N LYS A 38 -2.74 -4.43 -13.27
CA LYS A 38 -2.26 -3.24 -12.56
C LYS A 38 -3.08 -2.97 -11.30
N TYR A 39 -4.40 -2.99 -11.39
CA TYR A 39 -5.29 -2.73 -10.25
C TYR A 39 -5.19 -3.83 -9.19
N TYR A 40 -5.16 -5.10 -9.61
CA TYR A 40 -4.99 -6.22 -8.69
C TYR A 40 -3.65 -6.13 -7.94
N ASN A 41 -2.56 -5.81 -8.63
CA ASN A 41 -1.25 -5.70 -7.99
C ASN A 41 -1.16 -4.51 -7.02
N ILE A 42 -1.77 -3.36 -7.36
CA ILE A 42 -1.88 -2.22 -6.45
C ILE A 42 -2.68 -2.63 -5.22
N TRP A 43 -3.88 -3.18 -5.41
CA TRP A 43 -4.72 -3.66 -4.33
C TRP A 43 -4.00 -4.68 -3.45
N ARG A 44 -3.40 -5.71 -4.04
CA ARG A 44 -2.75 -6.80 -3.30
C ARG A 44 -1.53 -6.33 -2.53
N ARG A 45 -0.75 -5.40 -3.08
CA ARG A 45 0.36 -4.76 -2.37
C ARG A 45 -0.16 -4.04 -1.13
N HIS A 46 -1.13 -3.15 -1.31
CA HIS A 46 -1.70 -2.42 -0.18
C HIS A 46 -2.43 -3.33 0.82
N TYR A 47 -3.20 -4.32 0.37
CA TYR A 47 -4.03 -5.17 1.22
C TYR A 47 -3.20 -6.22 1.97
N MET A 48 -2.23 -6.87 1.32
CA MET A 48 -1.34 -7.83 1.98
C MET A 48 -0.35 -7.13 2.90
N ASP A 49 0.08 -5.90 2.59
CA ASP A 49 0.85 -5.06 3.51
C ASP A 49 0.00 -4.57 4.70
N SER A 50 -1.34 -4.59 4.61
CA SER A 50 -2.26 -4.18 5.71
C SER A 50 -2.78 -5.32 6.58
N ASN A 51 -2.52 -6.59 6.22
CA ASN A 51 -3.00 -7.76 6.96
C ASN A 51 -1.93 -8.42 7.84
N CYS A 52 -0.67 -7.97 7.75
CA CYS A 52 0.17 -8.01 8.93
C CYS A 52 -0.29 -6.87 9.84
N LYS A 53 -0.19 -7.01 11.15
CA LYS A 53 -0.41 -5.92 12.12
C LYS A 53 0.65 -4.81 11.99
N ASP A 54 1.10 -4.51 10.78
CA ASP A 54 2.12 -3.54 10.48
C ASP A 54 1.48 -2.22 10.07
N LEU A 55 1.17 -1.51 11.16
CA LEU A 55 1.31 -0.08 11.30
C LEU A 55 0.28 0.77 10.56
N MET A 56 -0.72 1.22 11.33
CA MET A 56 -1.43 2.47 11.08
C MET A 56 -0.44 3.65 11.11
N VAL A 57 0.32 3.86 10.04
CA VAL A 57 1.19 5.04 9.89
C VAL A 57 0.52 6.08 8.99
N SER A 58 -0.73 6.40 9.27
CA SER A 58 -1.38 7.57 8.66
C SER A 58 -0.78 8.84 9.25
N GLY A 59 -0.29 9.75 8.40
CA GLY A 59 0.18 11.08 8.83
C GLY A 59 1.70 11.21 9.05
N ILE A 60 2.50 10.18 8.82
CA ILE A 60 3.96 10.33 8.73
C ILE A 60 4.34 10.69 7.30
N TYR A 61 5.01 11.82 7.15
CA TYR A 61 5.49 12.31 5.87
C TYR A 61 6.99 12.06 5.75
N ILE A 62 7.41 11.51 4.62
CA ILE A 62 8.81 11.46 4.22
C ILE A 62 9.08 12.66 3.31
N GLU A 63 10.08 13.44 3.68
CA GLU A 63 10.69 14.43 2.81
C GLU A 63 11.79 13.77 1.99
N THR A 64 11.57 13.66 0.69
CA THR A 64 12.62 13.33 -0.27
C THR A 64 13.14 14.62 -0.92
N ARG A 65 14.31 14.57 -1.54
CA ARG A 65 14.96 15.75 -2.18
C ARG A 65 14.09 16.50 -3.22
N ARG A 66 12.98 15.90 -3.67
CA ARG A 66 12.11 16.48 -4.70
C ARG A 66 10.65 16.65 -4.26
N GLU A 67 10.16 15.82 -3.34
CA GLU A 67 8.73 15.81 -2.95
C GLU A 67 8.52 15.32 -1.51
N ARG A 68 7.46 15.82 -0.88
CA ARG A 68 6.91 15.31 0.39
C ARG A 68 5.85 14.26 0.08
N LYS A 69 6.02 13.04 0.57
CA LYS A 69 5.07 11.92 0.37
C LYS A 69 4.64 11.34 1.70
N LEU A 70 3.42 10.83 1.79
CA LEU A 70 3.02 10.06 2.96
C LEU A 70 3.77 8.72 2.95
N LEU A 71 4.15 8.22 4.13
CA LEU A 71 4.80 6.92 4.27
C LEU A 71 3.96 5.81 3.63
N GLU A 72 2.63 5.90 3.72
CA GLU A 72 1.68 4.96 3.10
C GLU A 72 1.67 5.00 1.56
N GLU A 73 2.15 6.09 0.95
CA GLU A 73 2.28 6.25 -0.50
C GLU A 73 3.65 5.77 -1.01
N CYS A 74 4.63 5.58 -0.12
CA CYS A 74 5.95 5.08 -0.45
C CYS A 74 5.96 3.58 -0.69
N THR A 75 6.82 3.13 -1.61
CA THR A 75 7.09 1.71 -1.84
C THR A 75 7.79 1.09 -0.64
N PHE A 76 7.70 -0.25 -0.49
CA PHE A 76 8.40 -0.97 0.58
C PHE A 76 9.89 -0.62 0.67
N LEU A 77 10.58 -0.59 -0.47
CA LEU A 77 12.02 -0.29 -0.52
C LEU A 77 12.32 1.13 -0.04
N GLU A 78 11.46 2.10 -0.35
CA GLU A 78 11.59 3.48 0.12
C GLU A 78 11.30 3.59 1.62
N ARG A 79 10.28 2.88 2.13
CA ARG A 79 9.98 2.82 3.57
C ARG A 79 11.13 2.20 4.35
N GLN A 80 11.66 1.07 3.87
CA GLN A 80 12.77 0.38 4.50
C GLN A 80 14.01 1.28 4.58
N ARG A 81 14.41 1.88 3.45
CA ARG A 81 15.55 2.82 3.43
C ARG A 81 15.35 4.02 4.33
N TYR A 82 14.12 4.52 4.42
CA TYR A 82 13.79 5.62 5.32
C TYR A 82 13.98 5.19 6.78
N LEU A 83 13.39 4.06 7.19
CA LEU A 83 13.50 3.54 8.55
C LEU A 83 14.94 3.20 8.94
N GLU A 84 15.72 2.64 8.02
CA GLU A 84 17.15 2.35 8.20
C GLU A 84 18.00 3.62 8.38
N ALA A 85 17.56 4.75 7.83
CA ALA A 85 18.25 6.04 7.93
C ALA A 85 17.88 6.84 9.19
N LEU A 86 16.89 6.40 9.97
CA LEU A 86 16.44 7.11 11.17
C LEU A 86 17.30 6.80 12.39
N SER A 87 17.45 7.80 13.26
CA SER A 87 18.05 7.59 14.57
C SER A 87 17.12 6.78 15.50
N LYS A 88 17.71 6.14 16.51
CA LYS A 88 16.97 5.39 17.53
C LYS A 88 15.86 6.21 18.19
N GLU A 89 16.11 7.50 18.44
CA GLU A 89 15.13 8.42 19.04
C GLU A 89 13.96 8.74 18.10
N GLN A 90 14.24 8.87 16.80
CA GLN A 90 13.21 9.07 15.79
C GLN A 90 12.34 7.82 15.63
N LEU A 91 12.95 6.63 15.62
CA LEU A 91 12.23 5.36 15.59
C LEU A 91 11.32 5.19 16.82
N ILE A 92 11.78 5.57 18.01
CA ILE A 92 10.97 5.54 19.25
C ILE A 92 9.75 6.47 19.11
N LYS A 93 9.92 7.70 18.61
CA LYS A 93 8.80 8.63 18.39
C LYS A 93 7.77 8.10 17.40
N ILE A 94 8.22 7.47 16.32
CA ILE A 94 7.33 6.80 15.35
C ILE A 94 6.57 5.67 16.03
N THR A 95 7.28 4.82 16.78
CA THR A 95 6.68 3.69 17.50
C THR A 95 5.62 4.15 18.50
N GLN A 96 5.89 5.22 19.26
CA GLN A 96 4.95 5.82 20.21
C GLN A 96 3.73 6.45 19.52
N ALA A 97 3.89 6.99 18.32
CA ALA A 97 2.79 7.55 17.55
C ALA A 97 1.87 6.46 16.98
N VAL A 98 2.39 5.26 16.69
CA VAL A 98 1.64 4.14 16.10
C VAL A 98 1.00 3.24 17.16
N LEU A 99 1.56 3.15 18.37
CA LEU A 99 1.05 2.30 19.46
C LEU A 99 0.03 2.99 20.39
N LYS A 100 -0.52 4.16 20.00
CA LYS A 100 -1.64 4.80 20.70
C LYS A 100 -2.97 4.20 20.26
#